data_AF-A0A9D0KLX1-F1
#
_entry.id   AF-A0A9D0KLX1-F1
#
_cell.length_a   1.000
_cell.length_b   1.000
_cell.length_c   1.000
_cell.angle_alpha   90.00
_cell.angle_beta   90.00
_cell.angle_gamma   90.00
#
_symmetry.space_group_name_H-M   'P 1'
#
loop_
_entity.id
_entity.type
_entity.pdbx_description
1 polymer ?
#
loop_
_entity_poly.entity_id
_entity_poly.type
_entity_poly.pdbx_seq_one_letter_code
_entity_poly.pdbx_strand_id
1 'polypeptide(L)'
;MEATTQVRSALFQETERRLRRLSSEGLRVASDFPAYLEEREESEATQELLNLPGFETAFRRAVRQAEAGEVVRFEDIHRDV
;
A
#
# COMPACT_ATOMS: atom_id res chain seq x y z
N MET A 1 1.10 -10.37 -19.19
CA MET A 1 0.42 -9.06 -19.12
C MET A 1 -1.08 -9.15 -19.30
N GLU A 2 -1.62 -10.06 -20.13
CA GLU A 2 -3.08 -10.21 -20.31
C GLU A 2 -3.82 -10.72 -19.07
N ALA A 3 -3.27 -11.72 -18.37
CA ALA A 3 -3.92 -12.30 -17.18
C ALA A 3 -4.13 -11.29 -16.04
N THR A 4 -3.17 -10.39 -15.80
CA THR A 4 -3.25 -9.33 -14.79
C THR A 4 -4.31 -8.28 -15.12
N THR A 5 -4.45 -7.93 -16.40
CA THR A 5 -5.47 -6.99 -16.88
C THR A 5 -6.87 -7.60 -16.76
N GLN A 6 -7.01 -8.90 -17.04
CA GLN A 6 -8.26 -9.64 -16.88
C GLN A 6 -8.72 -9.70 -15.42
N VAL A 7 -7.80 -9.97 -14.49
CA VAL A 7 -8.10 -10.02 -13.05
C VAL A 7 -8.52 -8.66 -12.52
N ARG A 8 -7.83 -7.58 -12.91
CA ARG A 8 -8.22 -6.21 -12.52
C ARG A 8 -9.62 -5.85 -13.01
N SER A 9 -9.94 -6.17 -14.26
CA SER A 9 -11.28 -5.92 -14.84
C SER A 9 -12.37 -6.67 -14.07
N ALA A 10 -12.14 -7.94 -13.72
CA ALA A 10 -13.09 -8.74 -12.95
C ALA A 10 -13.33 -8.17 -11.55
N LEU A 11 -12.26 -7.78 -10.84
CA LEU A 11 -12.34 -7.16 -9.51
C LEU A 11 -13.09 -5.82 -9.56
N PHE A 12 -12.81 -4.98 -10.56
CA PHE A 12 -13.50 -3.71 -10.74
C PHE A 12 -15.02 -3.91 -10.92
N GLN A 13 -15.40 -4.83 -11.83
CA GLN A 13 -16.79 -5.16 -12.10
C GLN A 13 -17.52 -5.73 -10.88
N GLU A 14 -16.83 -6.50 -10.05
CA GLU A 14 -17.40 -7.03 -8.82
C GLU A 14 -17.61 -5.94 -7.76
N THR A 15 -16.60 -5.09 -7.55
CA THR A 15 -16.67 -3.96 -6.63
C THR A 15 -17.79 -2.99 -7.01
N GLU A 16 -17.90 -2.63 -8.29
CA GLU A 16 -18.97 -1.76 -8.79
C GLU A 16 -20.36 -2.36 -8.51
N ARG A 17 -20.54 -3.67 -8.78
CA ARG A 17 -21.80 -4.36 -8.49
C ARG A 17 -22.16 -4.36 -7.01
N ARG A 18 -21.16 -4.47 -6.12
CA ARG A 18 -21.37 -4.40 -4.67
C ARG A 18 -21.79 -3.00 -4.24
N LEU A 19 -21.10 -1.96 -4.72
CA LEU A 19 -21.42 -0.57 -4.43
C LEU A 19 -22.85 -0.19 -4.90
N ARG A 20 -23.25 -0.61 -6.10
CA ARG A 20 -24.60 -0.34 -6.64
C ARG A 20 -25.75 -0.92 -5.81
N ARG A 21 -25.48 -1.89 -4.93
CA ARG A 21 -26.48 -2.54 -4.07
C ARG A 21 -26.57 -1.94 -2.66
N LEU A 22 -25.66 -1.04 -2.31
CA LEU A 22 -25.66 -0.39 -1.00
C LEU A 22 -26.74 0.70 -0.94
N SER A 23 -27.25 0.95 0.26
CA SER A 23 -28.07 2.13 0.56
C SER A 23 -27.21 3.39 0.51
N SER A 24 -27.85 4.57 0.49
CA SER A 24 -27.14 5.85 0.56
C SER A 24 -26.25 5.98 1.81
N GLU A 25 -26.70 5.46 2.95
CA GLU A 25 -25.91 5.42 4.18
C GLU A 25 -24.72 4.46 4.05
N GLY A 26 -24.93 3.27 3.47
CA GLY A 26 -23.86 2.32 3.20
C GLY A 26 -22.82 2.85 2.21
N LEU A 27 -23.25 3.60 1.19
CA LEU A 27 -22.36 4.27 0.25
C LEU A 27 -21.52 5.37 0.92
N ARG A 28 -22.10 6.10 1.88
CA ARG A 28 -21.38 7.14 2.63
C ARG A 28 -20.27 6.56 3.51
N VAL A 29 -20.51 5.41 4.13
CA VAL A 29 -19.44 4.70 4.85
C VAL A 29 -18.42 4.11 3.89
N ALA A 30 -18.88 3.58 2.76
CA ALA A 30 -18.02 2.96 1.77
C ALA A 30 -17.18 3.98 0.98
N SER A 31 -17.52 5.28 0.93
CA SER A 31 -16.77 6.29 0.18
C SER A 31 -15.45 6.68 0.83
N ASP A 32 -15.32 6.52 2.15
CA ASP A 32 -14.14 6.97 2.89
C ASP A 32 -12.92 6.07 2.60
N PHE A 33 -13.15 4.78 2.34
CA PHE A 33 -12.07 3.82 2.11
C PHE A 33 -11.42 3.95 0.72
N PRO A 34 -12.17 4.07 -0.40
CA PRO A 34 -11.61 4.43 -1.70
C PRO A 34 -10.87 5.77 -1.69
N ALA A 35 -11.38 6.79 -1.01
CA ALA A 35 -10.69 8.08 -0.91
C ALA A 35 -9.32 7.94 -0.23
N TYR A 36 -9.24 7.15 0.84
CA TYR A 36 -7.95 6.81 1.48
C TYR A 36 -7.01 6.03 0.56
N LEU A 37 -7.54 5.10 -0.25
CA LEU A 37 -6.73 4.33 -1.20
C LEU A 37 -6.23 5.21 -2.35
N GLU A 38 -7.06 6.11 -2.88
CA GLU A 38 -6.69 7.09 -3.90
C GLU A 38 -5.55 7.98 -3.39
N GLU A 39 -5.65 8.52 -2.16
CA GLU A 39 -4.56 9.31 -1.57
C GLU A 39 -3.25 8.52 -1.44
N ARG A 40 -3.32 7.21 -1.15
CA ARG A 40 -2.13 6.35 -1.03
C ARG A 40 -1.57 5.88 -2.36
N GLU A 41 -2.42 5.62 -3.34
CA GLU A 41 -2.00 5.30 -4.71
C GLU A 41 -1.46 6.53 -5.45
N GLU A 42 -1.97 7.72 -5.14
CA GLU A 42 -1.50 9.01 -5.66
C GLU A 42 -0.31 9.60 -4.87
N SER A 43 0.05 9.01 -3.72
CA SER A 43 1.15 9.51 -2.90
C SER A 43 2.50 9.36 -3.59
N GLU A 44 2.91 10.43 -4.29
CA GLU A 44 4.16 10.62 -5.02
C GLU A 44 5.40 10.24 -4.19
N ALA A 45 5.33 10.40 -2.86
CA ALA A 45 6.38 10.03 -1.92
C ALA A 45 6.74 8.53 -1.93
N THR A 46 5.78 7.64 -2.24
CA THR A 46 6.07 6.20 -2.37
C THR A 46 6.79 5.91 -3.70
N GLN A 47 6.46 6.67 -4.75
CA GLN A 47 7.12 6.59 -6.06
C GLN A 47 8.55 7.12 -6.01
N GLU A 48 8.78 8.25 -5.31
CA GLU A 48 10.10 8.84 -5.12
C GLU A 48 11.07 7.87 -4.43
N LEU A 49 10.62 7.15 -3.40
CA LEU A 49 11.43 6.12 -2.72
C LEU A 49 11.84 4.99 -3.67
N LEU A 50 10.93 4.57 -4.56
CA LEU A 50 11.24 3.54 -5.56
C LEU A 50 12.22 4.04 -6.64
N ASN A 51 12.26 5.36 -6.87
CA ASN A 51 13.22 5.98 -7.78
C ASN A 51 14.61 6.20 -7.15
N LEU A 52 14.76 6.04 -5.83
CA LEU A 52 16.06 6.13 -5.17
C LEU A 52 16.95 4.95 -5.59
N PRO A 53 18.14 5.21 -6.18
CA PRO A 53 19.03 4.15 -6.63
C PRO A 53 19.39 3.18 -5.49
N GLY A 54 19.13 1.89 -5.70
CA GLY A 54 19.46 0.83 -4.74
C GLY A 54 18.50 0.70 -3.56
N PHE A 55 17.48 1.54 -3.44
CA PHE A 55 16.52 1.50 -2.34
C PHE A 55 15.78 0.17 -2.26
N GLU A 56 15.23 -0.33 -3.37
CA GLU A 56 14.48 -1.60 -3.38
C GLU A 56 15.34 -2.77 -2.87
N THR A 57 16.61 -2.80 -3.25
CA THR A 57 17.55 -3.84 -2.81
C THR A 57 17.88 -3.70 -1.33
N ALA A 58 18.14 -2.48 -0.86
CA ALA A 58 18.40 -2.19 0.56
C ALA A 58 17.19 -2.51 1.43
N PHE A 59 15.98 -2.15 0.98
CA PHE A 59 14.72 -2.43 1.66
C PHE A 59 14.47 -3.94 1.79
N ARG A 60 14.59 -4.69 0.69
CA ARG A 60 14.45 -6.16 0.71
C ARG A 60 15.47 -6.83 1.64
N ARG A 61 16.68 -6.29 1.73
CA ARG A 61 17.69 -6.76 2.68
C ARG A 61 17.24 -6.49 4.11
N ALA A 62 16.82 -5.28 4.43
CA ALA A 62 16.36 -4.89 5.77
C ALA A 62 15.18 -5.76 6.24
N VAL A 63 14.22 -6.06 5.36
CA VAL A 63 13.10 -6.98 5.68
C VAL A 63 13.61 -8.36 6.11
N ARG A 64 14.54 -8.96 5.34
CA ARG A 64 15.12 -10.27 5.70
C ARG A 64 15.87 -10.23 7.04
N GLN A 65 16.55 -9.12 7.34
CA GLN A 65 17.24 -8.94 8.62
C GLN A 65 16.25 -8.86 9.78
N ALA A 66 15.14 -8.14 9.59
CA ALA A 66 14.06 -8.08 10.58
C ALA A 66 13.43 -9.46 10.83
N GLU A 67 13.15 -10.22 9.78
CA GLU A 67 12.62 -11.59 9.88
C GLU A 67 13.60 -12.56 10.56
N ALA A 68 14.90 -12.37 10.34
CA ALA A 68 15.97 -13.14 11.00
C ALA A 68 16.24 -12.70 12.45
N GLY A 69 15.57 -11.65 12.94
CA GLY A 69 15.79 -11.10 14.27
C GLY A 69 17.07 -10.26 14.40
N GLU A 70 17.72 -9.89 13.29
CA GLU A 70 18.88 -8.99 13.24
C GLU A 70 18.45 -7.51 13.42
N VAL A 71 17.75 -7.24 14.52
CA VAL A 71 17.21 -5.92 14.86
C VAL A 71 17.82 -5.43 16.17
N VAL A 72 17.95 -4.12 16.29
CA VAL A 72 18.34 -3.44 17.53
C VAL A 72 17.18 -2.55 17.98
N ARG A 73 17.03 -2.34 19.28
CA ARG A 73 15.99 -1.44 19.77
C ARG A 73 16.37 -0.01 19.41
N PHE A 74 15.37 0.81 19.12
CA PHE A 74 15.61 2.19 18.71
C PHE A 74 16.31 2.99 19.81
N GLU A 75 15.96 2.74 21.06
CA GLU A 75 16.56 3.38 22.24
C GLU A 75 18.05 3.08 22.38
N ASP A 76 18.53 1.98 21.82
CA ASP A 76 19.94 1.59 21.86
C ASP A 76 20.78 2.27 20.77
N ILE A 77 20.14 2.89 19.76
CA ILE A 77 20.81 3.59 18.64
C ILE A 77 20.53 5.09 18.60
N HIS A 78 19.46 5.55 19.24
CA HIS A 78 19.16 6.96 19.37
C HIS A 78 20.23 7.64 20.23
N ARG A 79 20.98 8.56 19.62
CA ARG A 79 21.83 9.50 20.36
C ARG A 79 21.01 10.76 20.48
N ASP A 80 20.70 11.18 21.70
CA ASP A 80 20.02 12.45 21.95
C ASP A 80 20.74 13.57 21.18
N VAL A 81 20.04 14.12 20.19
CA VAL A 81 20.45 15.26 19.36
C VAL A 81 19.52 16.43 19.62
#